data_AF-M5Y217-F1
#
_entry.id   AF-M5Y217-F1
#
_cell.length_a   1.000
_cell.length_b   1.000
_cell.length_c   1.000
_cell.angle_alpha   90.00
_cell.angle_beta   90.00
_cell.angle_gamma   90.00
#
_symmetry.space_group_name_H-M   'P 1'
#
loop_
_entity.id
_entity.type
_entity.pdbx_description
1 polymer ?
#
loop_
_entity_poly.entity_id
_entity_poly.type
_entity_poly.pdbx_seq_one_letter_code
_entity_poly.pdbx_strand_id
1 'polypeptide(L)' 'MGGVALRFFITTRKSPCGEGTNTRDRFEMRVHKRVMDLFGTPEVVKHVTNIQMEARVDVEVTIADV' A
#
# COMPACT_ATOMS: atom_id res chain seq x y z
N MET A 1 2.03 13.61 9.61
CA MET A 1 2.39 12.19 9.42
C MET A 1 1.26 11.26 9.92
N GLY A 2 0.05 11.37 9.37
CA GLY A 2 -1.06 10.47 9.72
C GLY A 2 -1.30 9.47 8.60
N GLY A 3 -0.55 8.37 8.57
CA GLY A 3 -0.82 7.29 7.61
C GLY A 3 -1.97 6.43 8.12
N VAL A 4 -3.00 6.22 7.29
CA VAL A 4 -4.04 5.22 7.56
C VAL A 4 -3.54 3.86 7.06
N ALA A 5 -3.54 2.86 7.94
CA ALA A 5 -3.28 1.48 7.55
C ALA A 5 -4.61 0.81 7.17
N LEU A 6 -4.80 0.52 5.89
CA LEU A 6 -5.94 -0.26 5.42
C LEU A 6 -5.65 -1.74 5.65
N ARG A 7 -6.65 -2.47 6.16
CA ARG A 7 -6.56 -3.89 6.46
C ARG A 7 -7.64 -4.64 5.69
N PHE A 8 -7.23 -5.49 4.76
CA PHE A 8 -8.11 -6.35 3.98
C PHE A 8 -8.06 -7.77 4.53
N PHE A 9 -9.24 -8.41 4.59
CA PHE A 9 -9.38 -9.78 5.06
C PHE A 9 -10.07 -10.62 4.01
N ILE A 10 -9.52 -11.81 3.76
CA ILE A 10 -10.17 -12.83 2.95
C ILE A 10 -10.24 -14.10 3.79
N THR A 11 -11.45 -14.61 4.01
CA THR A 11 -11.67 -15.86 4.73
C THR A 11 -12.27 -16.88 3.77
N THR A 12 -11.55 -17.97 3.51
CA THR A 12 -11.98 -19.04 2.60
C THR A 12 -12.02 -20.39 3.31
N ARG A 13 -12.77 -21.34 2.77
CA ARG A 13 -12.64 -22.76 3.15
C ARG A 13 -11.24 -23.23 2.77
N LYS A 14 -10.62 -24.04 3.64
CA LYS A 14 -9.37 -24.73 3.29
C LYS A 14 -9.56 -25.78 2.21
N SER A 15 -10.69 -26.51 2.31
CA SER A 15 -11.01 -27.58 1.37
C SER A 15 -11.71 -27.03 0.12
N PRO A 16 -11.35 -27.52 -1.09
CA PRO A 16 -12.00 -27.14 -2.34
C PRO A 16 -13.37 -27.83 -2.53
N CYS A 17 -13.52 -29.05 -2.02
CA CYS A 17 -14.76 -29.82 -2.01
C CYS A 17 -15.32 -29.79 -0.58
N GLY A 18 -16.61 -29.52 -0.40
CA GLY A 18 -17.24 -29.21 0.90
C GLY A 18 -17.20 -30.29 1.98
N GLU A 19 -16.54 -31.42 1.70
CA GLU A 19 -16.32 -32.56 2.58
C GLU A 19 -15.25 -32.30 3.66
N GLY A 20 -15.33 -33.04 4.76
CA GLY A 20 -14.44 -32.92 5.91
C GLY A 20 -14.79 -31.77 6.87
N THR A 21 -13.91 -31.52 7.85
CA THR A 21 -14.15 -30.52 8.90
C THR A 21 -14.20 -29.10 8.35
N ASN A 22 -15.16 -28.30 8.83
CA ASN A 22 -15.37 -26.89 8.44
C ASN A 22 -14.23 -25.96 8.89
N THR A 23 -13.06 -26.15 8.31
CA THR A 23 -11.87 -25.34 8.55
C THR A 23 -11.81 -24.16 7.58
N ARG A 24 -11.34 -23.01 8.09
CA ARG A 24 -11.24 -21.77 7.33
C ARG A 24 -9.84 -21.18 7.44
N ASP A 25 -9.32 -20.66 6.35
CA ASP A 25 -8.12 -19.82 6.34
C ASP A 25 -8.51 -18.35 6.51
N ARG A 26 -7.62 -17.58 7.14
CA ARG A 26 -7.76 -16.13 7.30
C ARG A 26 -6.53 -15.46 6.70
N PHE A 27 -6.69 -14.97 5.48
CA PHE A 27 -5.68 -14.18 4.81
C PHE A 27 -5.87 -12.70 5.16
N GLU A 28 -4.75 -12.02 5.37
CA GLU A 28 -4.72 -10.61 5.71
C GLU A 28 -3.72 -9.87 4.82
N MET A 29 -4.15 -8.72 4.32
CA MET A 29 -3.29 -7.78 3.60
C MET A 29 -3.36 -6.42 4.30
N ARG A 30 -2.19 -5.81 4.56
CA ARG A 30 -2.07 -4.47 5.14
C ARG A 30 -1.46 -3.53 4.13
N VAL A 31 -2.18 -2.47 3.79
CA VAL A 31 -1.71 -1.41 2.88
C VAL A 31 -1.47 -0.15 3.70
N HIS A 32 -0.25 0.35 3.66
CA HIS A 32 0.16 1.56 4.39
C HIS A 32 0.29 2.70 3.40
N LYS A 33 -0.65 3.67 3.43
CA LYS A 33 -0.58 4.86 2.60
C LYS A 33 -0.05 6.03 3.43
N ARG A 34 0.93 6.76 2.88
CA ARG A 34 1.43 8.03 3.42
C ARG A 34 1.34 9.09 2.34
N VAL A 35 0.95 10.29 2.73
CA VAL A 35 0.95 11.47 1.86
C VAL A 35 2.02 12.41 2.41
N MET A 36 2.86 12.93 1.52
CA MET A 36 3.90 13.91 1.83
C MET A 36 3.71 15.10 0.91
N ASP A 37 3.48 16.27 1.50
CA ASP A 37 3.36 17.53 0.77
C ASP A 37 4.73 18.21 0.74
N LEU A 38 5.18 18.59 -0.45
CA LEU A 38 6.46 19.26 -0.69
C LEU A 38 6.19 20.60 -1.35
N PHE A 39 6.77 21.67 -0.82
CA PHE A 39 6.74 23.00 -1.42
C PHE A 39 8.12 23.32 -1.98
N GLY A 40 8.22 23.55 -3.29
CA GLY A 40 9.50 23.85 -3.93
C GLY A 40 9.42 23.89 -5.45
N THR A 41 10.55 24.18 -6.07
CA THR A 41 10.69 24.12 -7.54
C THR A 41 10.66 22.67 -8.02
N PRO A 42 10.13 22.40 -9.22
CA PRO A 42 9.97 21.04 -9.75
C PRO A 42 11.29 20.29 -9.91
N GLU A 43 12.41 21.00 -10.08
CA GLU A 43 13.76 20.42 -10.15
C GLU A 43 14.17 19.77 -8.81
N VAL A 44 13.90 20.46 -7.70
CA VAL A 44 14.23 19.96 -6.36
C VAL A 44 13.34 18.76 -6.02
N VAL A 45 12.05 18.79 -6.39
CA VAL A 45 11.12 17.67 -6.16
C VAL A 45 11.60 16.40 -6.86
N LYS A 46 12.06 16.50 -8.11
CA LYS A 46 12.62 15.36 -8.86
C LYS A 46 13.84 14.74 -8.18
N HIS A 47 14.73 15.57 -7.64
CA HIS A 47 15.91 15.09 -6.90
C HIS A 47 15.53 14.36 -5.61
N VAL A 48 14.53 14.87 -4.88
CA VAL A 48 14.04 14.24 -3.64
C VAL A 48 13.35 12.91 -3.93
N THR A 49 12.58 12.80 -5.01
CA THR A 49 11.90 11.55 -5.40
C THR A 49 12.86 10.46 -5.90
N ASN A 50 14.09 10.82 -6.26
CA ASN A 50 15.09 9.89 -6.81
C ASN A 50 15.93 9.16 -5.73
N ILE A 51 15.64 9.37 -4.45
CA ILE A 51 16.29 8.63 -3.36
C ILE A 51 15.84 7.17 -3.43
N GLN A 52 16.79 6.23 -3.27
CA GLN A 52 16.58 4.78 -3.45
C GLN A 52 15.28 4.28 -2.80
N MET A 53 14.28 4.01 -3.62
CA MET A 53 13.02 3.41 -3.21
C MET A 53 13.20 1.90 -3.13
N GLU A 54 12.72 1.28 -2.05
CA GLU A 54 12.68 -0.19 -1.95
C GLU A 54 11.73 -0.77 -3.00
N ALA A 55 12.09 -1.92 -3.58
CA ALA A 55 11.39 -2.59 -4.69
C ALA A 55 9.94 -3.06 -4.38
N ARG A 56 9.37 -2.72 -3.24
CA ARG A 56 8.01 -3.10 -2.81
C ARG A 56 7.13 -1.89 -2.44
N VAL A 57 7.60 -0.67 -2.70
CA VAL A 57 6.88 0.56 -2.39
C VAL A 57 6.53 1.26 -3.70
N ASP A 58 5.23 1.31 -4.00
CA ASP A 58 4.71 2.12 -5.10
C ASP A 58 4.58 3.57 -4.65
N VAL A 59 5.18 4.49 -5.42
CA VAL A 59 5.05 5.93 -5.17
C VAL A 59 4.58 6.63 -6.43
N GLU A 60 3.55 7.44 -6.26
CA GLU A 60 2.99 8.30 -7.29
C GLU A 60 3.24 9.76 -6.89
N VAL A 61 3.68 10.57 -7.86
CA VAL A 61 3.98 11.99 -7.66
C VAL A 61 3.00 12.79 -8.50
N THR A 62 2.30 13.73 -7.86
CA THR A 62 1.40 14.66 -8.53
C THR A 62 1.89 16.08 -8.30
N ILE A 63 2.04 16.86 -9.37
CA ILE A 63 2.35 18.29 -9.31
C ILE A 63 1.01 19.02 -9.33
N ALA A 64 0.72 19.77 -8.27
CA ALA A 64 -0.40 20.71 -8.27
C ALA A 64 0.11 22.04 -8.85
N ASP A 65 -0.39 22.44 -10.03
CA ASP A 65 -0.27 23.82 -10.50
C ASP A 65 -1.20 24.69 -9.64
N VAL A 66 -0.67 25.81 -9.14
CA VAL A 66 -1.47 26.87 -8.51
C VAL A 66 -2.02 27.78 -9.60
#